data_AF-A0A7W0VHF7-F1
#
_entry.id   AF-A0A7W0VHF7-F1
#
_cell.length_a   1.000
_cell.length_b   1.000
_cell.length_c   1.000
_cell.angle_alpha   90.00
_cell.angle_beta   90.00
_cell.angle_gamma   90.00
#
_symmetry.space_group_name_H-M   'P 1'
#
loop_
_entity.id
_entity.type
_entity.pdbx_description
1 polymer ?
#
loop_
_entity_poly.entity_id
_entity_poly.type
_entity_poly.pdbx_seq_one_letter_code
_entity_poly.pdbx_strand_id
1 'polypeptide(L)'
;MATQAEDELVAQAFSADKHEDLARAIEKLSPEEAEFFVQKLEAALRKRKIQLYGYLAAAFLGLATMLGGLVYVGTHEGFTGWVFLLPFAMIGLVLWVFGKWADRAGAKAVPGLPPKPSPKP
;
A
#
# COMPACT_ATOMS: atom_id res chain seq x y z
N MET A 1 6.14 -27.19 1.88
CA MET A 1 6.35 -27.13 0.42
C MET A 1 5.89 -25.82 -0.23
N ALA A 2 5.13 -24.94 0.44
CA ALA A 2 4.70 -23.66 -0.14
C ALA A 2 5.79 -22.56 -0.17
N THR A 3 6.80 -22.64 0.70
CA THR A 3 7.84 -21.61 0.86
C THR A 3 8.85 -21.55 -0.29
N GLN A 4 9.17 -22.68 -0.94
CA GLN A 4 10.15 -22.69 -2.04
C GLN A 4 9.64 -22.03 -3.32
N ALA A 5 8.34 -22.14 -3.61
CA ALA A 5 7.75 -21.54 -4.81
C ALA A 5 7.61 -20.02 -4.70
N GLU A 6 7.33 -19.48 -3.51
CA GLU A 6 7.34 -18.04 -3.27
C GLU A 6 8.76 -17.46 -3.32
N ASP A 7 9.75 -18.17 -2.76
CA ASP A 7 11.16 -17.74 -2.80
C ASP A 7 11.72 -17.70 -4.23
N GLU A 8 11.36 -18.65 -5.11
CA GLU A 8 11.78 -18.62 -6.51
C GLU A 8 11.13 -17.47 -7.29
N LEU A 9 9.84 -17.19 -7.05
CA LEU A 9 9.14 -16.07 -7.69
C LEU A 9 9.70 -14.72 -7.23
N VAL A 10 10.07 -14.60 -5.96
CA VAL A 10 10.72 -13.40 -5.41
C VAL A 10 12.15 -13.27 -5.96
N ALA A 11 12.93 -14.35 -5.99
CA ALA A 11 14.28 -14.34 -6.57
C ALA A 11 14.25 -13.99 -8.07
N GLN A 12 13.26 -14.45 -8.82
CA GLN A 12 13.06 -14.12 -10.23
C GLN A 12 12.49 -12.70 -10.44
N ALA A 13 11.80 -12.14 -9.45
CA ALA A 13 11.38 -10.73 -9.46
C ALA A 13 12.56 -9.77 -9.23
N PHE A 14 13.57 -10.18 -8.45
CA PHE A 14 14.75 -9.38 -8.06
C PHE A 14 16.07 -9.85 -8.68
N SER A 15 16.04 -10.63 -9.77
CA SER A 15 17.24 -11.11 -10.46
C SER A 15 18.08 -9.97 -11.03
N ALA A 16 19.41 -10.05 -10.86
CA ALA A 16 20.39 -9.02 -11.23
C ALA A 16 20.27 -8.52 -12.69
N ASP A 17 19.83 -9.37 -13.61
CA ASP A 17 19.60 -8.99 -15.02
C ASP A 17 18.57 -7.86 -15.19
N LYS A 18 17.54 -7.80 -14.33
CA LYS A 18 16.56 -6.70 -14.37
C LYS A 18 17.15 -5.37 -13.89
N HIS A 19 18.17 -5.44 -13.03
CA HIS A 19 18.88 -4.26 -12.55
C HIS A 19 19.86 -3.72 -13.60
N GLU A 20 20.52 -4.58 -14.38
CA GLU A 20 21.35 -4.17 -15.52
C GLU A 20 20.53 -3.58 -16.67
N ASP A 21 19.38 -4.16 -16.99
CA ASP A 21 18.46 -3.60 -17.99
C ASP A 21 17.84 -2.28 -17.53
N LEU A 22 17.53 -2.13 -16.23
CA LEU A 22 17.15 -0.82 -15.68
C LEU A 22 18.29 0.19 -15.80
N ALA A 23 19.54 -0.21 -15.49
CA ALA A 23 20.70 0.68 -15.55
C ALA A 23 20.98 1.14 -16.98
N ARG A 24 20.91 0.24 -17.98
CA ARG A 24 21.05 0.59 -19.41
C ARG A 24 19.88 1.41 -19.95
N ALA A 25 18.66 1.19 -19.43
CA ALA A 25 17.51 2.01 -19.76
C ALA A 25 17.67 3.42 -19.17
N ILE A 26 18.18 3.53 -17.93
CA ILE A 26 18.48 4.80 -17.25
C ILE A 26 19.60 5.58 -17.97
N GLU A 27 20.63 4.89 -18.47
CA GLU A 27 21.73 5.49 -19.26
C GLU A 27 21.28 6.09 -20.60
N LYS A 28 20.13 5.64 -21.13
CA LYS A 28 19.54 6.12 -22.38
C LYS A 28 18.47 7.19 -22.18
N LEU A 29 18.12 7.54 -20.93
CA LEU A 29 17.07 8.52 -20.67
C LEU A 29 17.54 9.91 -21.08
N SER A 30 16.69 10.62 -21.82
CA SER A 30 16.85 12.07 -21.94
C SER A 30 16.65 12.71 -20.57
N PRO A 31 17.26 13.87 -20.28
CA PRO A 31 17.06 14.57 -19.00
C PRO A 31 15.57 14.80 -18.66
N GLU A 32 14.71 14.94 -19.67
CA GLU A 32 13.25 15.06 -19.50
C GLU A 32 12.59 13.77 -18.99
N GLU A 33 13.04 12.60 -19.43
CA GLU A 33 12.50 11.31 -18.98
C GLU A 33 12.96 10.99 -17.54
N ALA A 34 14.21 11.34 -17.19
CA ALA A 34 14.72 11.16 -15.84
C ALA A 34 13.89 11.94 -14.80
N GLU A 35 13.52 13.19 -15.11
CA GLU A 35 12.64 14.00 -14.25
C GLU A 35 11.24 13.36 -14.11
N PHE A 36 10.69 12.82 -15.18
CA PHE A 36 9.41 12.10 -15.14
C PHE A 36 9.45 10.85 -14.26
N PHE A 37 10.54 10.07 -14.33
CA PHE A 37 10.73 8.90 -13.48
C PHE A 37 10.87 9.28 -12.00
N VAL A 38 11.65 10.31 -11.69
CA VAL A 38 11.82 10.81 -10.31
C VAL A 38 10.47 11.27 -9.74
N GLN A 39 9.67 12.02 -10.49
CA GLN A 39 8.35 12.47 -10.06
C GLN A 39 7.40 11.29 -9.77
N LYS A 40 7.40 10.27 -10.64
CA LYS A 40 6.59 9.05 -10.41
C LYS A 40 7.08 8.26 -9.19
N LEU A 41 8.38 8.14 -8.99
CA LEU A 41 8.96 7.48 -7.82
C LEU A 41 8.59 8.23 -6.54
N GLU A 42 8.66 9.55 -6.54
CA GLU A 42 8.28 10.36 -5.38
C GLU A 42 6.78 10.23 -5.08
N ALA A 43 5.93 10.23 -6.11
CA ALA A 43 4.50 9.97 -5.97
C ALA A 43 4.21 8.58 -5.37
N ALA A 44 4.91 7.55 -5.85
CA ALA A 44 4.79 6.19 -5.34
C ALA A 44 5.26 6.07 -3.89
N LEU A 45 6.39 6.70 -3.53
CA LEU A 45 6.90 6.74 -2.17
C LEU A 45 5.95 7.47 -1.23
N ARG A 46 5.38 8.60 -1.65
CA ARG A 46 4.39 9.34 -0.87
C ARG A 46 3.13 8.51 -0.63
N LYS A 47 2.63 7.83 -1.66
CA LYS A 47 1.51 6.88 -1.54
C LYS A 47 1.82 5.77 -0.53
N ARG A 48 2.99 5.13 -0.65
CA ARG A 48 3.45 4.07 0.25
C ARG A 48 3.57 4.54 1.70
N LYS A 49 4.08 5.76 1.91
CA LYS A 49 4.20 6.36 3.25
C LYS A 49 2.84 6.54 3.91
N ILE A 50 1.84 7.03 3.17
CA ILE A 50 0.46 7.17 3.68
C ILE A 50 -0.15 5.80 4.00
N GLN A 51 0.05 4.80 3.15
CA GLN A 51 -0.41 3.43 3.43
C GLN A 51 0.23 2.86 4.70
N LEU A 52 1.54 3.04 4.89
CA LEU A 52 2.25 2.63 6.10
C LEU A 52 1.66 3.26 7.37
N TYR A 53 1.35 4.57 7.34
CA TYR A 53 0.66 5.21 8.46
C TYR A 53 -0.73 4.64 8.68
N GLY A 54 -1.48 4.33 7.62
CA GLY A 54 -2.78 3.67 7.71
C GLY A 54 -2.70 2.30 8.36
N TYR A 55 -1.71 1.49 7.99
CA TYR A 55 -1.47 0.18 8.61
C TYR A 55 -1.07 0.30 10.07
N LEU A 56 -0.20 1.26 10.41
CA LEU A 56 0.21 1.49 11.78
C LEU A 56 -0.98 1.94 12.64
N ALA A 57 -1.78 2.89 12.14
CA ALA A 57 -3.00 3.34 12.81
C ALA A 57 -4.01 2.21 13.01
N ALA A 58 -4.22 1.37 11.98
CA ALA A 58 -5.09 0.21 12.05
C ALA A 58 -4.59 -0.82 13.08
N ALA A 59 -3.28 -1.08 13.15
CA ALA A 59 -2.69 -1.99 14.13
C ALA A 59 -2.90 -1.48 15.57
N PHE A 60 -2.62 -0.21 15.83
CA PHE A 60 -2.86 0.41 17.15
C PHE A 60 -4.34 0.36 17.53
N LEU A 61 -5.24 0.72 16.60
CA LEU A 61 -6.67 0.69 16.85
C LEU A 61 -7.18 -0.74 17.09
N GLY A 62 -6.69 -1.71 16.33
CA GLY A 62 -7.02 -3.12 16.52
C GLY A 62 -6.60 -3.62 17.90
N LEU A 63 -5.39 -3.29 18.34
CA LEU A 63 -4.91 -3.65 19.67
C LEU A 63 -5.78 -3.02 20.77
N ALA A 64 -6.05 -1.72 20.67
CA ALA A 64 -6.85 -0.99 21.65
C ALA A 64 -8.29 -1.52 21.74
N THR A 65 -8.92 -1.81 20.61
CA THR A 65 -10.29 -2.33 20.56
C THR A 65 -10.39 -3.78 21.03
N MET A 66 -9.38 -4.63 20.77
CA MET A 66 -9.33 -5.97 21.35
C MET A 66 -9.15 -5.95 22.87
N LEU A 67 -8.25 -5.12 23.40
CA LEU A 67 -8.05 -4.97 24.84
C LEU A 67 -9.33 -4.44 25.51
N GLY A 68 -9.93 -3.40 24.95
CA GLY A 68 -11.20 -2.84 25.44
C GLY A 68 -12.34 -3.86 25.38
N GLY A 69 -12.40 -4.65 24.31
CA GLY A 69 -13.36 -5.74 24.16
C GLY A 69 -13.21 -6.81 25.23
N LEU A 70 -11.97 -7.20 25.57
CA LEU A 70 -11.69 -8.16 26.63
C LEU A 70 -12.20 -7.68 27.99
N VAL A 71 -11.92 -6.41 28.32
CA VAL A 71 -12.39 -5.77 29.56
C VAL A 71 -13.92 -5.70 29.59
N TYR A 72 -14.54 -5.33 28.47
CA TYR A 72 -15.99 -5.21 28.37
C TYR A 72 -16.69 -6.56 28.57
N VAL A 73 -16.22 -7.62 27.88
CA VAL A 73 -16.75 -8.98 28.03
C VAL A 73 -16.59 -9.49 29.47
N GLY A 74 -15.46 -9.19 30.11
CA GLY A 74 -15.21 -9.62 31.49
C GLY A 74 -16.03 -8.88 32.56
N THR A 75 -16.68 -7.77 32.22
CA THR A 75 -17.41 -6.91 33.18
C THR A 75 -18.91 -6.86 32.95
N HIS A 76 -19.40 -7.37 31.81
CA HIS A 76 -20.80 -7.30 31.43
C HIS A 76 -21.40 -8.69 31.23
N GLU A 77 -22.56 -8.92 31.85
CA GLU A 77 -23.38 -10.10 31.61
C GLU A 77 -24.40 -9.80 30.49
N GLY A 78 -24.31 -10.52 29.37
CA GLY A 78 -25.19 -10.32 28.21
C GLY A 78 -24.57 -10.79 26.90
N PHE A 79 -25.28 -10.56 25.79
CA PHE A 79 -24.75 -10.88 24.46
C PHE A 79 -23.63 -9.91 24.05
N THR A 80 -22.40 -10.39 24.05
CA THR A 80 -21.18 -9.61 23.77
C THR A 80 -20.57 -9.90 22.39
N GLY A 81 -21.22 -10.71 21.55
CA GLY A 81 -20.68 -11.10 20.24
C GLY A 81 -20.37 -9.93 19.29
N TRP A 82 -21.14 -8.84 19.36
CA TRP A 82 -20.94 -7.64 18.55
C TRP A 82 -19.62 -6.90 18.85
N VAL A 83 -19.09 -7.08 20.07
CA VAL A 83 -17.82 -6.48 20.52
C VAL A 83 -16.65 -7.00 19.71
N PHE A 84 -16.76 -8.22 19.17
CA PHE A 84 -15.74 -8.79 18.29
C PHE A 84 -15.87 -8.32 16.84
N LEU A 85 -17.05 -7.88 16.41
CA LEU A 85 -17.27 -7.34 15.06
C LEU A 85 -16.82 -5.88 14.93
N LEU A 86 -16.97 -5.12 16.02
CA LEU A 86 -16.64 -3.69 16.05
C LEU A 86 -15.16 -3.39 15.68
N PRO A 87 -14.14 -4.11 16.19
CA PRO A 87 -12.75 -3.95 15.78
C PRO A 87 -12.55 -4.08 14.26
N PHE A 88 -13.14 -5.10 13.63
CA PHE A 88 -12.97 -5.33 12.19
C PHE A 88 -13.61 -4.23 11.36
N ALA A 89 -14.81 -3.77 11.75
CA ALA A 89 -15.47 -2.67 11.07
C ALA A 89 -14.64 -1.37 11.17
N MET A 90 -14.10 -1.07 12.36
CA MET A 90 -13.27 0.10 12.62
C MET A 90 -11.95 0.04 11.85
N ILE A 91 -11.25 -1.09 11.86
CA ILE A 91 -10.03 -1.31 11.09
C ILE A 91 -10.30 -1.15 9.60
N GLY A 92 -11.37 -1.77 9.09
CA GLY A 92 -11.78 -1.66 7.69
C GLY A 92 -12.04 -0.21 7.28
N LEU A 93 -12.73 0.56 8.13
CA LEU A 93 -12.98 1.98 7.89
C LEU A 93 -11.68 2.79 7.85
N VAL A 94 -10.76 2.58 8.80
CA VAL A 94 -9.46 3.28 8.82
C VAL A 94 -8.67 2.98 7.56
N LEU A 95 -8.54 1.71 7.18
CA LEU A 95 -7.81 1.32 5.97
C LEU A 95 -8.45 1.89 4.71
N TRP A 96 -9.79 1.94 4.66
CA TRP A 96 -10.50 2.55 3.53
C TRP A 96 -10.23 4.05 3.42
N VAL A 97 -10.27 4.79 4.53
CA VAL A 97 -9.97 6.24 4.55
C VAL A 97 -8.53 6.48 4.11
N PHE A 98 -7.57 5.75 4.67
CA PHE A 98 -6.16 5.89 4.31
C PHE A 98 -5.87 5.46 2.86
N GLY A 99 -6.56 4.43 2.36
CA GLY A 99 -6.48 4.01 0.95
C GLY A 99 -6.96 5.11 0.01
N LYS A 100 -8.15 5.67 0.28
CA LYS A 100 -8.70 6.82 -0.48
C LYS A 100 -7.78 8.04 -0.41
N TRP A 101 -7.17 8.30 0.74
CA TRP A 101 -6.24 9.40 0.90
C TRP A 101 -4.95 9.16 0.12
N ALA A 102 -4.39 7.95 0.17
CA ALA A 102 -3.20 7.57 -0.58
C ALA A 102 -3.43 7.68 -2.10
N ASP A 103 -4.61 7.29 -2.58
CA ASP A 103 -4.98 7.44 -3.99
C ASP A 103 -5.11 8.92 -4.39
N ARG A 104 -5.73 9.75 -3.54
CA ARG A 104 -5.86 11.20 -3.78
C ARG A 104 -4.51 11.91 -3.74
N ALA A 105 -3.59 11.48 -2.87
CA ALA A 105 -2.24 12.02 -2.77
C ALA A 105 -1.37 11.61 -3.97
N GLY A 106 -1.52 10.38 -4.47
CA GLY A 106 -0.84 9.91 -5.67
C GLY A 106 -1.36 10.56 -6.96
N ALA A 107 -2.67 10.80 -7.06
CA ALA A 107 -3.28 11.43 -8.23
C ALA A 107 -2.87 12.90 -8.42
N LYS A 108 -2.58 13.62 -7.33
CA LYS A 108 -2.12 15.02 -7.39
C LYS A 108 -0.66 15.18 -7.80
N ALA A 109 0.13 14.10 -7.82
CA ALA A 109 1.56 14.17 -8.04
C ALA A 109 1.98 14.06 -9.52
N VAL A 110 1.05 13.79 -10.46
CA VAL A 110 1.36 13.76 -11.90
C VAL A 110 0.36 14.64 -12.67
N PRO A 111 0.60 15.97 -12.77
CA PRO A 111 -0.06 16.82 -13.75
C PRO A 111 0.51 16.48 -15.13
N GLY A 112 -0.32 16.04 -16.08
CA GLY A 112 0.11 15.83 -17.48
C GLY A 112 0.46 14.40 -17.86
N LEU A 113 -0.40 13.42 -17.51
CA LEU A 113 -0.34 12.10 -18.16
C LEU A 113 -0.45 12.31 -19.69
N PRO A 114 0.54 11.92 -20.52
CA PRO A 114 0.30 11.81 -21.94
C PRO A 114 -0.85 10.81 -22.15
N PRO A 115 -1.79 11.08 -23.09
CA PRO A 115 -2.95 10.24 -23.30
C PRO A 115 -2.49 8.80 -23.55
N LYS A 116 -3.15 7.87 -22.85
CA LYS A 116 -2.95 6.43 -22.99
C LYS A 116 -2.82 6.10 -24.49
N PRO A 117 -1.72 5.48 -24.96
CA PRO A 117 -1.58 5.19 -26.38
C PRO A 117 -2.78 4.34 -26.80
N SER A 118 -3.55 4.86 -27.76
CA SER A 118 -4.71 4.17 -28.30
C SER A 118 -4.25 2.83 -28.85
N PRO A 119 -5.00 1.74 -28.62
CA PRO A 119 -4.70 0.47 -29.27
C PRO A 119 -4.71 0.73 -30.77
N LYS A 120 -3.57 0.47 -31.43
CA LYS A 120 -3.51 0.52 -32.90
C LYS A 120 -4.51 -0.50 -33.44
N PRO A 121 -5.24 -0.16 -34.53
CA PRO A 121 -6.23 -1.03 -35.15
C PRO A 121 -5.62 -2.34 -35.65
#